data_AF-A0A7X9HHX1-F1
#
_entry.id   AF-A0A7X9HHX1-F1
#
_cell.length_a   1.000
_cell.length_b   1.000
_cell.length_c   1.000
_cell.angle_alpha   90.00
_cell.angle_beta   90.00
_cell.angle_gamma   90.00
#
_symmetry.space_group_name_H-M   'P 1'
#
loop_
_entity.id
_entity.type
_entity.pdbx_description
1 polymer ?
#
loop_
_entity_poly.entity_id
_entity_poly.type
_entity_poly.pdbx_seq_one_letter_code
_entity_poly.pdbx_strand_id
1 'polypeptide(L)'
;IRGSTDIARPGTVAADIMYDNMMNKFRWGGIDNPHVYLDENNQRMLLNMRNNFARLAEALLAEGKNDSARKVLDRCMELLPSSRVPHNFFSLPLIEMFYRTNQPDKAGSIVTDLLKTLSDELHYYYRLNQKFPNEADYERRLDFYLMSELDALTKKYDQKELNKKIQDELKTVSLLYGIPAE
;
A
#
# COMPACT_ATOMS: atom_id res chain seq x y z
N ILE A 1 -18.33 22.96 -10.23
CA ILE A 1 -17.94 21.54 -10.30
C ILE A 1 -16.51 21.51 -10.83
N ARG A 2 -15.50 21.51 -9.96
CA ARG A 2 -14.08 21.46 -10.35
C ARG A 2 -13.71 19.99 -10.50
N GLY A 3 -13.26 19.61 -11.69
CA GLY A 3 -12.86 18.24 -12.01
C GLY A 3 -11.41 17.94 -11.64
N SER A 4 -11.15 16.66 -11.36
CA SER A 4 -9.93 15.96 -11.75
C SER A 4 -10.20 14.46 -11.66
N THR A 5 -10.28 13.81 -12.82
CA THR A 5 -9.76 12.46 -13.10
C THR A 5 -9.58 11.52 -11.91
N ASP A 6 -10.66 10.95 -11.38
CA ASP A 6 -10.56 9.75 -10.55
C ASP A 6 -11.68 8.79 -10.94
N ILE A 7 -11.55 8.22 -12.15
CA ILE A 7 -12.47 7.19 -12.68
C ILE A 7 -12.44 5.92 -11.80
N ALA A 8 -11.41 5.77 -10.96
CA ALA A 8 -11.23 4.63 -10.05
C ALA A 8 -11.90 4.82 -8.68
N ARG A 9 -12.31 6.04 -8.28
CA ARG A 9 -12.88 6.33 -6.96
C ARG A 9 -14.05 7.32 -7.03
N PRO A 10 -15.27 6.88 -7.33
CA PRO A 10 -16.42 7.77 -7.33
C PRO A 10 -16.72 8.32 -5.92
N GLY A 11 -17.01 9.62 -5.84
CA GLY A 11 -17.53 10.30 -4.64
C GLY A 11 -16.54 11.26 -3.95
N THR A 12 -17.08 12.28 -3.28
CA THR A 12 -16.32 13.26 -2.49
C THR A 12 -16.26 12.88 -1.01
N VAL A 13 -15.21 13.31 -0.31
CA VAL A 13 -15.02 13.07 1.12
C VAL A 13 -15.41 14.33 1.90
N ALA A 14 -16.32 14.21 2.86
CA ALA A 14 -16.56 15.25 3.86
C ALA A 14 -15.47 15.15 4.94
N ALA A 15 -14.33 15.83 4.72
CA ALA A 15 -13.10 15.62 5.48
C ALA A 15 -13.28 15.82 6.99
N ASP A 16 -14.00 16.86 7.41
CA ASP A 16 -14.23 17.14 8.84
C ASP A 16 -15.04 16.04 9.53
N ILE A 17 -16.11 15.56 8.88
CA ILE A 17 -16.97 14.48 9.42
C ILE A 17 -16.19 13.17 9.49
N MET A 18 -15.46 12.84 8.42
CA MET A 18 -14.67 11.61 8.35
C MET A 18 -13.50 11.64 9.34
N TYR A 19 -12.84 12.79 9.50
CA TYR A 19 -11.79 12.98 10.50
C TYR A 19 -12.30 12.73 11.90
N ASP A 20 -13.39 13.39 12.30
CA ASP A 20 -13.95 13.22 13.63
C ASP A 20 -14.38 11.77 13.89
N ASN A 21 -15.01 11.13 12.89
CA ASN A 21 -15.38 9.73 13.00
C ASN A 21 -14.16 8.81 13.16
N MET A 22 -13.17 8.90 12.29
CA MET A 22 -12.03 7.96 12.29
C MET A 22 -11.05 8.21 13.44
N MET A 23 -10.84 9.47 13.82
CA MET A 23 -9.84 9.85 14.82
C MET A 23 -10.41 9.83 16.24
N ASN A 24 -11.68 10.17 16.43
CA ASN A 24 -12.25 10.40 17.77
C ASN A 24 -13.37 9.44 18.16
N LYS A 25 -14.25 9.05 17.23
CA LYS A 25 -15.48 8.31 17.55
C LYS A 25 -15.41 6.81 17.31
N PHE A 26 -14.70 6.38 16.26
CA PHE A 26 -14.69 4.98 15.84
C PHE A 26 -13.96 4.12 16.86
N ARG A 27 -14.58 3.00 17.25
CA ARG A 27 -13.98 2.03 18.15
C ARG A 27 -13.39 0.89 17.33
N TRP A 28 -12.07 0.78 17.37
CA TRP A 28 -11.31 -0.16 16.55
C TRP A 28 -11.27 -1.59 17.10
N GLY A 29 -11.99 -1.90 18.19
CA GLY A 29 -12.16 -3.28 18.66
C GLY A 29 -10.87 -3.98 19.13
N GLY A 30 -9.82 -3.22 19.48
CA GLY A 30 -8.55 -3.78 19.97
C GLY A 30 -7.70 -4.45 18.88
N ILE A 31 -7.88 -4.07 17.60
CA ILE A 31 -7.07 -4.59 16.48
C ILE A 31 -5.58 -4.33 16.63
N ASP A 32 -5.21 -3.31 17.40
CA ASP A 32 -3.85 -2.91 17.79
C ASP A 32 -3.28 -3.76 18.93
N ASN A 33 -4.10 -4.51 19.67
CA ASN A 33 -3.65 -5.36 20.77
C ASN A 33 -3.01 -6.66 20.24
N PRO A 34 -1.71 -6.90 20.49
CA PRO A 34 -1.00 -8.09 20.00
C PRO A 34 -1.60 -9.42 20.48
N HIS A 35 -2.31 -9.41 21.62
CA HIS A 35 -2.93 -10.60 22.20
C HIS A 35 -4.31 -10.94 21.61
N VAL A 36 -4.88 -10.06 20.78
CA VAL A 36 -6.14 -10.33 20.07
C VAL A 36 -5.82 -11.04 18.76
N TYR A 37 -6.41 -12.22 18.57
CA TYR A 37 -6.34 -12.93 17.29
C TYR A 37 -7.25 -12.24 16.26
N LEU A 38 -6.70 -11.96 15.08
CA LEU A 38 -7.45 -11.45 13.95
C LEU A 38 -7.69 -12.62 13.00
N ASP A 39 -8.93 -13.06 12.90
CA ASP A 39 -9.31 -14.05 11.88
C ASP A 39 -9.24 -13.47 10.46
N GLU A 40 -9.38 -14.33 9.46
CA GLU A 40 -9.32 -13.97 8.05
C GLU A 40 -10.32 -12.86 7.68
N ASN A 41 -11.53 -12.90 8.24
CA ASN A 41 -12.58 -11.92 7.93
C ASN A 41 -12.22 -10.53 8.48
N ASN A 42 -11.71 -10.48 9.71
CA ASN A 42 -11.18 -9.25 10.29
C ASN A 42 -10.03 -8.71 9.45
N GLN A 43 -9.05 -9.55 9.09
CA GLN A 43 -7.94 -9.12 8.25
C GLN A 43 -8.43 -8.55 6.92
N ARG A 44 -9.33 -9.24 6.21
CA ARG A 44 -9.90 -8.78 4.93
C ARG A 44 -10.62 -7.43 5.05
N MET A 45 -11.39 -7.23 6.13
CA MET A 45 -12.06 -5.94 6.37
C MET A 45 -11.04 -4.81 6.62
N LEU A 46 -9.98 -5.08 7.39
CA LEU A 46 -8.96 -4.10 7.74
C LEU A 46 -8.11 -3.65 6.55
N LEU A 47 -7.97 -4.48 5.51
CA LEU A 47 -7.28 -4.10 4.26
C LEU A 47 -7.89 -2.84 3.63
N ASN A 48 -9.22 -2.76 3.59
CA ASN A 48 -9.93 -1.61 3.05
C ASN A 48 -9.80 -0.35 3.92
N MET A 49 -9.47 -0.49 5.21
CA MET A 49 -9.35 0.65 6.11
C MET A 49 -8.16 1.55 5.76
N ARG A 50 -7.03 0.99 5.31
CA ARG A 50 -5.87 1.79 4.87
C ARG A 50 -6.22 2.76 3.75
N ASN A 51 -7.05 2.31 2.80
CA ASN A 51 -7.54 3.16 1.72
C ASN A 51 -8.37 4.33 2.26
N ASN A 52 -9.25 4.09 3.23
CA ASN A 52 -10.02 5.16 3.86
C ASN A 52 -9.13 6.21 4.54
N PHE A 53 -8.09 5.79 5.27
CA PHE A 53 -7.12 6.71 5.86
C PHE A 53 -6.38 7.54 4.79
N ALA A 54 -5.93 6.90 3.70
CA ALA A 54 -5.27 7.58 2.61
C ALA A 54 -6.21 8.61 1.91
N ARG A 55 -7.48 8.25 1.68
CA ARG A 55 -8.48 9.16 1.10
C ARG A 55 -8.76 10.36 2.00
N LEU A 56 -8.85 10.15 3.31
CA LEU A 56 -9.01 11.25 4.27
C LEU A 56 -7.78 12.17 4.26
N ALA A 57 -6.58 11.59 4.28
CA ALA A 57 -5.34 12.37 4.22
C ALA A 57 -5.25 13.19 2.93
N GLU A 58 -5.63 12.62 1.79
CA GLU A 58 -5.69 13.32 0.51
C GLU A 58 -6.67 14.51 0.55
N ALA A 59 -7.87 14.32 1.08
CA ALA A 59 -8.87 15.38 1.22
C ALA A 59 -8.35 16.51 2.14
N LEU A 60 -7.73 16.17 3.28
CA LEU A 60 -7.14 17.14 4.19
C LEU A 60 -5.99 17.92 3.55
N LEU A 61 -5.14 17.26 2.74
CA LEU A 61 -4.11 17.93 1.96
C LEU A 61 -4.69 18.92 0.96
N ALA A 62 -5.77 18.54 0.26
CA ALA A 62 -6.45 19.42 -0.69
C ALA A 62 -7.06 20.66 -0.01
N GLU A 63 -7.42 20.56 1.27
CA GLU A 63 -7.88 21.67 2.12
C GLU A 63 -6.73 22.45 2.78
N GLY A 64 -5.47 22.09 2.55
CA GLY A 64 -4.29 22.71 3.17
C GLY A 64 -4.05 22.30 4.64
N LYS A 65 -4.78 21.31 5.16
CA LYS A 65 -4.67 20.80 6.53
C LYS A 65 -3.56 19.75 6.66
N ASN A 66 -2.31 20.15 6.35
CA ASN A 66 -1.15 19.24 6.28
C ASN A 66 -0.88 18.47 7.58
N ASP A 67 -0.96 19.13 8.73
CA ASP A 67 -0.71 18.48 10.03
C ASP A 67 -1.78 17.43 10.35
N SER A 68 -3.04 17.71 10.01
CA SER A 68 -4.13 16.75 10.16
C SER A 68 -3.94 15.54 9.24
N ALA A 69 -3.51 15.75 7.99
CA ALA A 69 -3.20 14.66 7.07
C ALA A 69 -2.10 13.75 7.62
N ARG A 70 -1.00 14.33 8.16
CA ARG A 70 0.06 13.55 8.83
C ARG A 70 -0.46 12.72 9.98
N LYS A 71 -1.25 13.32 10.88
CA LYS A 71 -1.85 12.62 12.03
C LYS A 71 -2.75 11.45 11.62
N VAL A 72 -3.52 11.61 10.54
CA VAL A 72 -4.39 10.54 10.01
C VAL A 72 -3.56 9.37 9.49
N LEU A 73 -2.48 9.64 8.76
CA LEU A 73 -1.60 8.59 8.24
C LEU A 73 -0.87 7.86 9.36
N ASP A 74 -0.40 8.59 10.37
CA ASP A 74 0.29 8.02 11.53
C ASP A 74 -0.64 7.12 12.33
N ARG A 75 -1.88 7.58 12.54
CA ARG A 75 -2.91 6.79 13.19
C ARG A 75 -3.22 5.49 12.46
N CYS A 76 -3.18 5.52 11.12
CA CYS A 76 -3.34 4.31 10.32
C CYS A 76 -2.25 3.27 10.63
N MET A 77 -0.99 3.70 10.75
CA MET A 77 0.14 2.79 11.01
C MET A 77 0.15 2.27 12.45
N GLU A 78 -0.30 3.06 13.42
CA GLU A 78 -0.48 2.62 14.80
C GLU A 78 -1.57 1.55 14.92
N LEU A 79 -2.71 1.76 14.24
CA LEU A 79 -3.85 0.85 14.31
C LEU A 79 -3.66 -0.42 13.49
N LEU A 80 -2.95 -0.32 12.36
CA LEU A 80 -2.77 -1.39 11.39
C LEU A 80 -1.27 -1.66 11.15
N PRO A 81 -0.52 -2.07 12.18
CA PRO A 81 0.90 -2.37 12.02
C PRO A 81 1.10 -3.53 11.04
N SER A 82 2.15 -3.47 10.23
CA SER A 82 2.43 -4.48 9.19
C SER A 82 2.61 -5.89 9.75
N SER A 83 3.06 -6.00 11.01
CA SER A 83 3.19 -7.27 11.74
C SER A 83 1.87 -7.99 12.01
N ARG A 84 0.73 -7.28 12.01
CA ARG A 84 -0.60 -7.84 12.28
C ARG A 84 -1.49 -7.87 11.04
N VAL A 85 -1.37 -6.83 10.22
CA VAL A 85 -2.07 -6.72 8.94
C VAL A 85 -1.00 -6.46 7.88
N PRO A 86 -0.53 -7.49 7.15
CA PRO A 86 0.49 -7.29 6.12
C PRO A 86 0.10 -6.22 5.11
N HIS A 87 1.08 -5.52 4.55
CA HIS A 87 0.83 -4.61 3.44
C HIS A 87 0.45 -5.39 2.18
N ASN A 88 -0.40 -4.76 1.35
CA ASN A 88 -0.81 -5.28 0.06
C ASN A 88 -1.14 -4.12 -0.90
N PHE A 89 -1.78 -4.44 -2.03
CA PHE A 89 -2.25 -3.49 -3.04
C PHE A 89 -2.91 -2.22 -2.47
N PHE A 90 -3.74 -2.34 -1.42
CA PHE A 90 -4.44 -1.20 -0.83
C PHE A 90 -3.53 -0.24 -0.06
N SER A 91 -2.23 -0.55 0.06
CA SER A 91 -1.23 0.30 0.69
C SER A 91 -0.57 1.28 -0.29
N LEU A 92 -0.72 1.12 -1.61
CA LEU A 92 -0.18 2.08 -2.60
C LEU A 92 -0.64 3.53 -2.36
N PRO A 93 -1.93 3.81 -2.12
CA PRO A 93 -2.39 5.17 -1.85
C PRO A 93 -1.80 5.72 -0.54
N LEU A 94 -1.58 4.83 0.43
CA LEU A 94 -0.98 5.19 1.72
C LEU A 94 0.49 5.60 1.55
N ILE A 95 1.27 4.85 0.75
CA ILE A 95 2.65 5.18 0.39
C ILE A 95 2.72 6.58 -0.24
N GLU A 96 1.88 6.83 -1.25
CA GLU A 96 1.88 8.13 -1.92
C GLU A 96 1.52 9.28 -0.96
N MET A 97 0.56 9.08 -0.05
CA MET A 97 0.21 10.11 0.93
C MET A 97 1.34 10.37 1.93
N PHE A 98 2.11 9.36 2.33
CA PHE A 98 3.29 9.58 3.16
C PHE A 98 4.35 10.44 2.43
N TYR A 99 4.58 10.21 1.14
CA TYR A 99 5.45 11.09 0.37
C TYR A 99 4.88 12.52 0.25
N ARG A 100 3.60 12.66 -0.09
CA ARG A 100 2.93 13.97 -0.24
C ARG A 100 2.87 14.77 1.07
N THR A 101 2.91 14.10 2.21
CA THR A 101 2.98 14.73 3.54
C THR A 101 4.41 14.95 4.04
N ASN A 102 5.43 14.73 3.20
CA ASN A 102 6.86 14.86 3.53
C ASN A 102 7.31 13.93 4.66
N GLN A 103 6.89 12.66 4.58
CA GLN A 103 7.28 11.57 5.50
C GLN A 103 7.91 10.40 4.72
N PRO A 104 9.03 10.62 4.00
CA PRO A 104 9.62 9.63 3.11
C PRO A 104 10.06 8.35 3.81
N ASP A 105 10.54 8.42 5.06
CA ASP A 105 11.02 7.25 5.79
C ASP A 105 9.89 6.24 6.06
N LYS A 106 8.68 6.74 6.40
CA LYS A 106 7.50 5.90 6.62
C LYS A 106 7.02 5.27 5.32
N ALA A 107 7.01 6.03 4.23
CA ALA A 107 6.71 5.49 2.90
C ALA A 107 7.73 4.39 2.51
N GLY A 108 9.02 4.65 2.72
CA GLY A 108 10.10 3.71 2.41
C GLY A 108 10.03 2.42 3.21
N SER A 109 9.58 2.46 4.48
CA SER A 109 9.32 1.26 5.28
C SER A 109 8.23 0.39 4.65
N ILE A 110 7.12 0.98 4.23
CA ILE A 110 6.01 0.25 3.59
C ILE A 110 6.45 -0.34 2.25
N VAL A 111 7.20 0.42 1.45
CA VAL A 111 7.77 -0.04 0.18
C VAL A 111 8.72 -1.22 0.40
N THR A 112 9.54 -1.18 1.45
CA THR A 112 10.47 -2.27 1.78
C THR A 112 9.72 -3.55 2.17
N ASP A 113 8.71 -3.44 3.02
CA ASP A 113 7.88 -4.57 3.44
C ASP A 113 7.14 -5.19 2.24
N LEU A 114 6.52 -4.35 1.39
CA LEU A 114 5.85 -4.82 0.18
C LEU A 114 6.82 -5.47 -0.80
N LEU A 115 7.96 -4.83 -1.09
CA LEU A 115 8.94 -5.38 -2.01
C LEU A 115 9.35 -6.79 -1.58
N LYS A 116 9.65 -6.98 -0.29
CA LYS A 116 10.01 -8.30 0.24
C LYS A 116 8.91 -9.34 0.01
N THR A 117 7.66 -9.01 0.34
CA THR A 117 6.52 -9.93 0.15
C THR A 117 6.34 -10.29 -1.32
N LEU A 118 6.32 -9.28 -2.21
CA LEU A 118 6.13 -9.48 -3.65
C LEU A 118 7.28 -10.29 -4.26
N SER A 119 8.52 -10.05 -3.85
CA SER A 119 9.67 -10.87 -4.26
C SER A 119 9.47 -12.33 -3.86
N ASP A 120 9.19 -12.59 -2.59
CA ASP A 120 9.03 -13.95 -2.05
C ASP A 120 7.89 -14.69 -2.78
N GLU A 121 6.78 -14.00 -3.04
CA GLU A 121 5.60 -14.49 -3.76
C GLU A 121 5.94 -14.83 -5.23
N LEU A 122 6.56 -13.91 -5.97
CA LEU A 122 6.96 -14.15 -7.35
C LEU A 122 7.91 -15.34 -7.45
N HIS A 123 8.96 -15.39 -6.62
CA HIS A 123 9.89 -16.53 -6.60
C HIS A 123 9.17 -17.85 -6.30
N TYR A 124 8.18 -17.84 -5.41
CA TYR A 124 7.36 -19.01 -5.13
C TYR A 124 6.49 -19.40 -6.32
N TYR A 125 5.73 -18.46 -6.89
CA TYR A 125 4.82 -18.73 -7.99
C TYR A 125 5.52 -19.22 -9.24
N TYR A 126 6.72 -18.72 -9.54
CA TYR A 126 7.49 -19.24 -10.67
C TYR A 126 8.06 -20.63 -10.43
N ARG A 127 8.52 -20.95 -9.21
CA ARG A 127 8.87 -22.34 -8.85
C ARG A 127 7.66 -23.25 -8.97
N LEU A 128 6.49 -22.79 -8.52
CA LEU A 128 5.24 -23.54 -8.62
C LEU A 128 4.85 -23.79 -10.09
N ASN A 129 4.98 -22.78 -10.96
CA ASN A 129 4.63 -22.85 -12.37
C ASN A 129 5.45 -23.89 -13.15
N GLN A 130 6.66 -24.24 -12.70
CA GLN A 130 7.44 -25.35 -13.27
C GLN A 130 6.74 -26.71 -13.10
N LYS A 131 5.97 -26.87 -12.03
CA LYS A 131 5.26 -28.11 -11.69
C LYS A 131 3.77 -28.05 -12.04
N PHE A 132 3.14 -26.88 -11.90
CA PHE A 132 1.72 -26.64 -12.15
C PHE A 132 1.57 -25.40 -13.03
N PRO A 133 1.67 -25.56 -14.36
CA PRO A 133 1.57 -24.44 -15.28
C PRO A 133 0.24 -23.69 -15.12
N ASN A 134 0.31 -22.37 -15.11
CA ASN A 134 -0.81 -21.42 -15.11
C ASN A 134 -1.66 -21.31 -13.83
N GLU A 135 -1.33 -22.05 -12.76
CA GLU A 135 -2.13 -22.05 -11.51
C GLU A 135 -2.04 -20.72 -10.74
N ALA A 136 -0.98 -19.92 -10.97
CA ALA A 136 -0.72 -18.65 -10.28
C ALA A 136 -0.55 -17.47 -11.27
N ASP A 137 -1.22 -17.54 -12.42
CA ASP A 137 -1.10 -16.52 -13.48
C ASP A 137 -1.60 -15.14 -13.03
N TYR A 138 -2.69 -15.11 -12.29
CA TYR A 138 -3.30 -13.87 -11.84
C TYR A 138 -2.42 -13.17 -10.80
N GLU A 139 -1.97 -13.93 -9.80
CA GLU A 139 -1.13 -13.49 -8.69
C GLU A 139 0.19 -12.94 -9.22
N ARG A 140 0.86 -13.67 -10.13
CA ARG A 140 2.10 -13.17 -10.77
C ARG A 140 1.90 -11.83 -11.46
N ARG A 141 0.84 -11.68 -12.26
CA ARG A 141 0.55 -10.42 -12.96
C ARG A 141 0.27 -9.28 -11.97
N LEU A 142 -0.45 -9.57 -10.89
CA LEU A 142 -0.74 -8.60 -9.85
C LEU A 142 0.53 -8.14 -9.14
N ASP A 143 1.42 -9.07 -8.79
CA ASP A 143 2.65 -8.75 -8.08
C ASP A 143 3.62 -7.95 -8.96
N PHE A 144 3.73 -8.31 -10.24
CA PHE A 144 4.48 -7.51 -11.22
C PHE A 144 3.94 -6.10 -11.40
N TYR A 145 2.62 -5.98 -11.47
CA TYR A 145 1.95 -4.68 -11.51
C TYR A 145 2.31 -3.86 -10.26
N LEU A 146 2.20 -4.47 -9.07
CA LEU A 146 2.55 -3.81 -7.83
C LEU A 146 4.02 -3.38 -7.76
N MET A 147 4.95 -4.24 -8.14
CA MET A 147 6.37 -3.89 -8.18
C MET A 147 6.64 -2.73 -9.15
N SER A 148 5.98 -2.70 -10.31
CA SER A 148 6.07 -1.60 -11.27
C SER A 148 5.54 -0.28 -10.69
N GLU A 149 4.43 -0.32 -9.94
CA GLU A 149 3.90 0.85 -9.24
C GLU A 149 4.86 1.34 -8.14
N LEU A 150 5.51 0.43 -7.40
CA LEU A 150 6.53 0.79 -6.42
C LEU A 150 7.76 1.45 -7.09
N ASP A 151 8.21 0.95 -8.25
CA ASP A 151 9.26 1.58 -9.05
C ASP A 151 8.86 3.01 -9.45
N ALA A 152 7.67 3.17 -10.03
CA ALA A 152 7.18 4.48 -10.47
C ALA A 152 7.07 5.49 -9.30
N LEU A 153 6.53 5.06 -8.16
CA LEU A 153 6.41 5.91 -6.97
C LEU A 153 7.78 6.28 -6.38
N THR A 154 8.67 5.30 -6.20
CA THR A 154 10.01 5.57 -5.64
C THR A 154 10.84 6.47 -6.57
N LYS A 155 10.69 6.34 -7.88
CA LYS A 155 11.29 7.25 -8.87
C LYS A 155 10.71 8.66 -8.80
N LYS A 156 9.38 8.78 -8.73
CA LYS A 156 8.67 10.08 -8.64
C LYS A 156 9.11 10.91 -7.43
N TYR A 157 9.41 10.26 -6.30
CA TYR A 157 9.79 10.91 -5.05
C TYR A 157 11.29 10.79 -4.71
N ASP A 158 12.14 10.51 -5.70
CA ASP A 158 13.62 10.47 -5.61
C ASP A 158 14.19 9.50 -4.55
N GLN A 159 13.51 8.38 -4.31
CA GLN A 159 13.95 7.31 -3.39
C GLN A 159 14.96 6.38 -4.06
N LYS A 160 16.13 6.91 -4.43
CA LYS A 160 17.11 6.25 -5.32
C LYS A 160 17.50 4.83 -4.89
N GLU A 161 17.81 4.62 -3.61
CA GLU A 161 18.23 3.31 -3.10
C GLU A 161 17.10 2.28 -3.14
N LEU A 162 15.88 2.67 -2.78
CA LEU A 162 14.72 1.77 -2.87
C LEU A 162 14.35 1.49 -4.33
N ASN A 163 14.35 2.52 -5.17
CA ASN A 163 14.07 2.38 -6.59
C ASN A 163 15.04 1.39 -7.26
N LYS A 164 16.35 1.52 -6.96
CA LYS A 164 17.36 0.60 -7.44
C LYS A 164 17.11 -0.85 -7.01
N LYS A 165 16.77 -1.08 -5.74
CA LYS A 165 16.44 -2.43 -5.23
C LYS A 165 15.25 -3.04 -5.98
N ILE A 166 14.20 -2.26 -6.23
CA ILE A 166 13.03 -2.72 -6.98
C ILE A 166 13.42 -3.10 -8.41
N GLN A 167 14.22 -2.27 -9.09
CA GLN A 167 14.68 -2.55 -10.45
C GLN A 167 15.59 -3.78 -10.54
N ASP A 168 16.48 -3.96 -9.58
CA ASP A 168 17.36 -5.12 -9.52
C ASP A 168 16.57 -6.42 -9.29
N GLU A 169 15.52 -6.36 -8.46
CA GLU A 169 14.61 -7.50 -8.28
C GLU A 169 13.77 -7.78 -9.52
N LEU A 170 13.16 -6.76 -10.15
CA LEU A 170 12.42 -6.92 -11.40
C LEU A 170 13.27 -7.57 -12.49
N LYS A 171 14.53 -7.14 -12.64
CA LYS A 171 15.48 -7.78 -13.56
C LYS A 171 15.74 -9.23 -13.18
N THR A 172 15.91 -9.53 -11.89
CA THR A 172 16.19 -10.87 -11.40
C THR A 172 15.03 -11.82 -11.73
N VAL A 173 13.79 -11.41 -11.45
CA VAL A 173 12.60 -12.21 -11.78
C VAL A 173 12.44 -12.36 -13.31
N SER A 174 12.63 -11.30 -14.09
CA SER A 174 12.54 -11.38 -15.56
C SER A 174 13.60 -12.33 -16.16
N LEU A 175 14.85 -12.28 -15.68
CA LEU A 175 15.94 -13.14 -16.15
C LEU A 175 15.73 -14.62 -15.77
N LEU A 176 15.30 -14.88 -14.53
CA LEU A 176 15.11 -16.25 -14.05
C LEU A 176 13.96 -16.97 -14.77
N TYR A 177 12.97 -16.22 -15.26
CA TYR A 177 11.72 -16.80 -15.75
C TYR A 177 11.37 -16.43 -17.20
N GLY A 178 12.29 -15.78 -17.91
CA GLY A 178 12.20 -15.54 -19.36
C GLY A 178 11.11 -14.53 -19.76
N ILE A 179 10.80 -13.58 -18.87
CA ILE A 179 9.89 -12.48 -19.21
C ILE A 179 10.69 -11.47 -20.02
N PRO A 180 10.29 -11.13 -21.25
CA PRO A 180 10.97 -10.10 -22.01
C PRO A 180 10.92 -8.77 -21.24
N ALA A 181 12.07 -8.14 -21.04
CA ALA A 181 12.13 -6.78 -20.57
C ALA A 181 11.57 -5.89 -21.69
N GLU A 182 10.39 -5.31 -21.48
CA GLU A 182 9.85 -4.25 -22.34
C GLU A 182 10.63 -2.94 -22.16
#